data_AF-A0A3N5EFC8-F1
#
_entry.id   AF-A0A3N5EFC8-F1
#
_cell.length_a   1.000
_cell.length_b   1.000
_cell.length_c   1.000
_cell.angle_alpha   90.00
_cell.angle_beta   90.00
_cell.angle_gamma   90.00
#
_symmetry.space_group_name_H-M   'P 1'
#
loop_
_entity.id
_entity.type
_entity.pdbx_description
1 polymer ?
#
loop_
_entity_poly.entity_id
_entity_poly.type
_entity_poly.pdbx_seq_one_letter_code
_entity_poly.pdbx_strand_id
1 'polypeptide(L)' 'STTIGYDIPKNAHVNVVIYDVLGRVVTTLVNEVKAASRHTVEWNASGVATGVYFYRMTAKPVDGSRDFHAVKKLLLVK' A
#
# COMPACT_ATOMS: atom_id res chain seq x y z
N SER A 1 13.80 3.86 5.11
CA SER A 1 12.34 3.62 5.07
C SER A 1 11.77 4.22 3.80
N THR A 2 10.50 3.99 3.50
CA THR A 2 9.85 4.58 2.32
C THR A 2 8.46 5.06 2.70
N THR A 3 8.15 6.33 2.39
CA THR A 3 6.83 6.90 2.61
C THR A 3 5.96 6.72 1.37
N ILE A 4 4.79 6.12 1.54
CA ILE A 4 3.83 5.86 0.47
C ILE A 4 2.64 6.78 0.69
N GLY A 5 2.47 7.76 -0.21
CA GLY A 5 1.28 8.62 -0.26
C GLY A 5 0.23 8.04 -1.19
N TYR A 6 -1.03 8.09 -0.76
CA TYR A 6 -2.18 7.70 -1.57
C TYR A 6 -3.41 8.56 -1.27
N ASP A 7 -4.19 8.82 -2.31
CA ASP A 7 -5.42 9.59 -2.23
C ASP A 7 -6.61 8.65 -2.31
N ILE A 8 -7.62 8.90 -1.47
CA ILE A 8 -8.89 8.17 -1.52
C ILE A 8 -10.01 9.19 -1.68
N PRO A 9 -10.76 9.16 -2.79
CA PRO A 9 -11.82 10.14 -3.05
C PRO A 9 -13.09 9.88 -2.22
N LYS A 10 -13.20 8.72 -1.57
CA LYS A 10 -14.38 8.25 -0.83
C LYS A 10 -13.97 7.43 0.38
N ASN A 11 -14.86 7.30 1.37
CA ASN A 11 -14.62 6.39 2.47
C ASN A 11 -14.51 4.95 1.93
N ALA A 12 -13.42 4.26 2.26
CA ALA A 12 -13.13 2.95 1.69
C ALA A 12 -12.38 2.07 2.68
N HIS A 13 -12.58 0.76 2.58
CA HIS A 13 -11.68 -0.20 3.19
C HIS A 13 -10.39 -0.28 2.37
N VAL A 14 -9.30 0.18 2.96
CA VAL A 14 -7.98 0.29 2.31
C VAL A 14 -7.10 -0.85 2.77
N ASN A 15 -6.48 -1.51 1.81
CA ASN A 15 -5.45 -2.51 2.06
C ASN A 15 -4.19 -2.12 1.27
N VAL A 16 -3.07 -1.94 1.96
CA VAL A 16 -1.75 -1.65 1.37
C VAL A 16 -0.78 -2.73 1.81
N VAL A 17 -0.28 -3.51 0.85
CA VAL A 17 0.56 -4.68 1.11
C VAL A 17 1.83 -4.59 0.28
N ILE A 18 2.96 -4.90 0.91
CA ILE A 18 4.27 -5.00 0.25
C ILE A 18 4.53 -6.45 -0.13
N TYR A 19 5.02 -6.65 -1.35
CA TYR A 19 5.39 -7.92 -1.94
C TYR A 19 6.83 -7.89 -2.43
N ASP A 20 7.48 -9.04 -2.41
CA ASP A 20 8.74 -9.23 -3.13
C ASP A 20 8.51 -9.57 -4.62
N VAL A 21 9.61 -9.75 -5.36
CA VAL A 21 9.57 -10.08 -6.80
C VAL A 21 8.92 -11.43 -7.13
N LEU A 22 8.80 -12.33 -6.14
CA LEU A 22 8.15 -13.62 -6.29
C LEU A 22 6.65 -13.56 -5.93
N GLY A 23 6.15 -12.37 -5.56
CA GLY A 23 4.76 -12.17 -5.15
C GLY A 23 4.47 -12.62 -3.72
N ARG A 24 5.51 -12.89 -2.90
CA ARG A 24 5.32 -13.24 -1.49
C ARG A 24 5.03 -11.97 -0.69
N VAL A 25 4.06 -12.05 0.22
CA VAL A 25 3.75 -10.94 1.14
C VAL A 25 4.94 -10.74 2.08
N VAL A 26 5.49 -9.53 2.07
CA VAL A 26 6.54 -9.10 3.00
C VAL A 26 5.89 -8.50 4.25
N THR A 27 4.92 -7.60 4.07
CA THR A 27 4.17 -7.00 5.19
C THR A 27 2.90 -6.31 4.71
N THR A 28 1.93 -6.16 5.60
CA THR A 28 0.71 -5.36 5.39
C THR A 28 0.85 -4.06 6.17
N LEU A 29 0.83 -2.93 5.47
CA LEU A 29 1.00 -1.60 6.06
C LEU A 29 -0.33 -0.98 6.51
N VAL A 30 -1.40 -1.28 5.78
CA VAL A 30 -2.75 -0.75 6.05
C VAL A 30 -3.75 -1.86 5.78
N ASN A 31 -4.73 -2.02 6.66
CA ASN A 31 -5.85 -2.94 6.46
C ASN A 31 -7.07 -2.49 7.28
N GLU A 32 -7.63 -1.34 6.93
CA GLU A 32 -8.70 -0.71 7.70
C GLU A 32 -9.56 0.24 6.86
N VAL A 33 -10.69 0.68 7.41
CA VAL A 33 -11.52 1.72 6.78
C VAL A 33 -10.88 3.09 6.99
N LYS A 34 -10.64 3.81 5.89
CA LYS A 34 -10.14 5.18 5.89
C LYS A 34 -11.17 6.13 5.30
N ALA A 35 -11.22 7.34 5.83
CA ALA A 35 -12.05 8.42 5.28
C ALA A 35 -11.48 8.95 3.96
N ALA A 36 -12.34 9.57 3.16
CA ALA A 36 -11.96 10.29 1.95
C ALA A 36 -10.96 11.41 2.27
N SER A 37 -9.69 11.20 1.92
CA SER A 37 -8.60 12.17 2.12
C SER A 37 -7.33 11.67 1.45
N ARG A 38 -6.29 12.51 1.48
CA ARG A 38 -4.91 12.10 1.27
C ARG A 38 -4.36 11.46 2.54
N HIS A 39 -3.77 10.28 2.38
CA HIS A 39 -3.15 9.54 3.47
C HIS A 39 -1.70 9.23 3.14
N THR A 40 -0.91 9.00 4.18
CA THR A 40 0.48 8.56 4.08
C THR A 40 0.71 7.40 5.01
N VAL A 41 1.44 6.40 4.54
CA VAL A 41 1.92 5.29 5.37
C VAL A 41 3.42 5.13 5.19
N GLU A 42 4.12 4.86 6.29
CA GLU A 42 5.55 4.57 6.26
C GLU A 42 5.79 3.06 6.24
N TRP A 43 6.63 2.62 5.31
CA TRP A 43 7.23 1.30 5.35
C TRP A 43 8.60 1.36 6.02
N ASN A 44 8.69 0.81 7.23
CA ASN A 44 9.96 0.56 7.89
C ASN A 44 10.57 -0.75 7.36
N ALA A 45 11.65 -0.62 6.60
CA ALA A 45 12.34 -1.71 5.92
C ALA A 45 13.67 -2.11 6.60
N SER A 46 13.85 -1.80 7.89
CA SER A 46 15.12 -2.03 8.62
C SER A 46 15.60 -3.48 8.62
N GLY A 47 14.67 -4.45 8.60
CA GLY A 47 14.96 -5.89 8.52
C GLY A 47 14.88 -6.51 7.13
N VAL A 48 14.70 -5.69 6.08
CA VAL A 48 14.47 -6.16 4.71
C VAL A 48 15.73 -5.95 3.86
N ALA A 49 16.03 -6.91 2.98
CA ALA A 49 17.17 -6.83 2.09
C ALA A 49 17.00 -5.69 1.05
N THR A 50 18.10 -5.09 0.63
CA THR A 50 18.12 -4.20 -0.54
C THR A 50 17.59 -4.95 -1.77
N GLY A 51 16.75 -4.32 -2.58
CA GLY A 51 16.19 -4.98 -3.76
C GLY A 51 14.94 -4.31 -4.31
N VAL A 52 14.32 -5.01 -5.27
CA VAL A 52 13.05 -4.57 -5.88
C VAL A 52 11.89 -5.18 -5.11
N TYR A 53 10.92 -4.34 -4.80
CA TYR A 53 9.68 -4.70 -4.14
C TYR A 53 8.50 -4.09 -4.90
N PHE A 54 7.30 -4.53 -4.56
CA PHE A 54 6.07 -3.95 -5.09
C PHE A 54 5.16 -3.65 -3.92
N TYR A 55 4.46 -2.52 -3.96
CA TYR A 55 3.28 -2.37 -3.13
C TYR A 55 2.03 -2.49 -3.98
N ARG A 56 1.02 -3.14 -3.43
CA ARG A 56 -0.34 -3.13 -3.95
C ARG A 56 -1.22 -2.39 -2.97
N MET A 57 -1.98 -1.44 -3.49
CA MET A 57 -3.07 -0.78 -2.81
C MET A 57 -4.38 -1.26 -3.39
N THR A 58 -5.34 -1.61 -2.53
CA THR A 58 -6.73 -1.77 -2.90
C THR A 58 -7.59 -0.90 -2.00
N ALA A 59 -8.49 -0.11 -2.57
CA ALA A 59 -9.49 0.63 -1.82
C ALA A 59 -10.87 0.18 -2.30
N LYS A 60 -11.67 -0.37 -1.38
CA LYS A 60 -13.05 -0.80 -1.63
C LYS A 60 -14.00 0.24 -1.04
N PRO A 61 -14.64 1.09 -1.86
CA PRO A 61 -15.55 2.10 -1.36
C PRO A 61 -16.70 1.49 -0.56
N VAL A 62 -17.07 2.12 0.55
CA VAL A 62 -18.18 1.64 1.40
C VAL A 62 -19.55 1.88 0.76
N ASP A 63 -19.63 2.77 -0.23
CA ASP A 63 -20.85 3.12 -0.96
C ASP A 63 -21.15 2.15 -2.12
N GLY A 64 -20.39 1.06 -2.25
CA GLY A 64 -20.54 0.07 -3.32
C GLY A 64 -20.05 0.55 -4.69
N SER A 65 -19.40 1.72 -4.77
CA SER A 65 -18.76 2.16 -6.00
C SER A 65 -17.52 1.31 -6.32
N ARG A 66 -17.00 1.47 -7.55
CA ARG A 66 -15.96 0.60 -8.11
C ARG A 66 -14.70 0.57 -7.24
N ASP A 67 -14.21 -0.64 -7.00
CA ASP A 67 -12.92 -0.88 -6.35
C ASP A 67 -11.77 -0.19 -7.09
N PHE A 68 -10.88 0.44 -6.33
CA PHE A 68 -9.64 0.98 -6.83
C PHE A 68 -8.49 0.01 -6.52
N HIS A 69 -7.64 -0.21 -7.52
CA HIS A 69 -6.43 -1.01 -7.38
C HIS A 69 -5.24 -0.28 -7.99
N ALA A 70 -4.13 -0.22 -7.26
CA ALA A 70 -2.87 0.30 -7.75
C ALA A 70 -1.73 -0.63 -7.36
N VAL A 71 -0.77 -0.82 -8.27
CA VAL A 71 0.48 -1.53 -7.98
C VAL A 71 1.62 -0.62 -8.43
N LYS A 72 2.61 -0.40 -7.56
CA LYS A 72 3.83 0.32 -7.95
C LYS A 72 5.08 -0.40 -7.47
N LYS A 73 6.12 -0.29 -8.29
CA LYS A 73 7.46 -0.78 -8.00
C LYS A 73 8.15 0.13 -6.98
N LEU A 74 8.85 -0.48 -6.04
CA LEU A 74 9.72 0.16 -5.06
C LEU A 74 11.14 -0.36 -5.26
N LEU A 75 12.11 0.54 -5.24
CA LEU A 75 13.53 0.17 -5.16
C LEU A 75 14.00 0.52 -3.75
N LEU A 76 14.32 -0.50 -2.97
CA LEU A 76 14.88 -0.32 -1.64
C LEU A 76 16.41 -0.34 -1.75
N VAL A 77 17.02 0.79 -1.37
CA VAL A 77 18.48 0.96 -1.25
C VAL A 77 18.77 1.37 0.19
N LYS A 78 19.83 0.80 0.77
CA LYS A 78 20.30 1.14 2.12
C LYS A 78 21.28 2.31 2.08
#